data_AF-A0AAD5NX74-F1
#
_entry.id   AF-A0AAD5NX74-F1
#
_cell.length_a   1.000
_cell.length_b   1.000
_cell.length_c   1.000
_cell.angle_alpha   90.00
_cell.angle_beta   90.00
_cell.angle_gamma   90.00
#
_symmetry.space_group_name_H-M   'P 1'
#
loop_
_entity.id
_entity.type
_entity.pdbx_description
1 polymer ?
#
loop_
_entity_poly.entity_id
_entity_poly.type
_entity_poly.pdbx_seq_one_letter_code
_entity_poly.pdbx_strand_id
1 'polypeptide(L)'
;MASSFIAAIPVSSFTGFQNPRPLVPQRASNRSIRVHKPVQCFSTKLESDKTVVRRSGNYQLTIWDDDYLQSLSSVYTEEVYTKRAELLKEKVRDMIGNVSEPLDQLELIDTLQRLGLAYHFETEIKKTLQNVYNSSDDRWKNENLHATTTSL
;
A
#
# COMPACT_ATOMS: atom_id res chain seq x y z
N MET A 1 23.18 2.02 -39.56
CA MET A 1 23.82 1.50 -38.33
C MET A 1 23.61 2.55 -37.25
N ALA A 2 22.52 2.47 -36.49
CA ALA A 2 22.23 3.41 -35.42
C ALA A 2 22.68 2.76 -34.10
N SER A 3 23.77 3.28 -33.54
CA SER A 3 24.36 2.85 -32.29
C SER A 3 23.61 3.49 -31.11
N SER A 4 22.89 2.67 -30.34
CA SER A 4 22.21 3.05 -29.11
C SER A 4 23.21 3.09 -27.95
N PHE A 5 23.43 4.27 -27.35
CA PHE A 5 24.17 4.40 -26.11
C PHE A 5 23.28 3.99 -24.92
N ILE A 6 23.70 2.97 -24.17
CA ILE A 6 23.08 2.62 -22.88
C ILE A 6 23.68 3.56 -21.84
N ALA A 7 22.85 4.44 -21.27
CA ALA A 7 23.23 5.23 -20.10
C ALA A 7 23.08 4.36 -18.84
N ALA A 8 24.20 4.12 -18.15
CA ALA A 8 24.23 3.43 -16.87
C ALA A 8 23.68 4.34 -15.75
N ILE A 9 22.78 3.80 -14.93
CA ILE A 9 22.26 4.45 -13.72
C ILE A 9 23.34 4.34 -12.63
N PRO A 10 23.70 5.43 -11.93
CA PRO A 10 24.64 5.34 -10.82
C PRO A 10 23.95 4.72 -9.60
N VAL A 11 24.55 3.66 -9.06
CA VAL A 11 24.24 3.12 -7.73
C VAL A 11 24.75 4.13 -6.71
N SER A 12 23.85 4.86 -6.05
CA SER A 12 24.21 5.74 -4.94
C SER A 12 24.47 4.90 -3.70
N SER A 13 25.75 4.82 -3.34
CA SER A 13 26.27 4.24 -2.11
C SER A 13 25.65 4.93 -0.90
N PHE A 14 24.98 4.16 -0.03
CA PHE A 14 24.41 4.66 1.22
C PHE A 14 25.53 4.76 2.27
N THR A 15 26.22 5.91 2.33
CA THR A 15 27.22 6.17 3.37
C THR A 15 26.77 7.31 4.28
N GLY A 16 26.60 6.99 5.56
CA GLY A 16 26.88 7.89 6.68
C GLY A 16 25.67 8.57 7.33
N PHE A 17 25.23 8.04 8.46
CA PHE A 17 24.50 8.81 9.48
C PHE A 17 25.49 9.80 10.12
N GLN A 18 25.45 11.06 9.71
CA GLN A 18 26.03 12.16 10.49
C GLN A 18 24.92 12.85 11.28
N ASN A 19 25.06 12.86 12.61
CA ASN A 19 24.16 13.57 13.52
C ASN A 19 24.15 15.08 13.23
N PRO A 20 23.00 15.72 12.97
CA PRO A 20 22.91 17.16 12.91
C PRO A 20 23.08 17.80 14.29
N ARG A 21 23.86 18.89 14.36
CA ARG A 21 23.98 19.74 15.56
C ARG A 21 22.63 20.43 15.86
N PRO A 22 22.29 20.70 17.13
CA PRO A 22 21.06 21.40 17.47
C PRO A 22 21.11 22.85 16.95
N LEU A 23 20.18 23.20 16.06
CA LEU A 23 19.96 24.59 15.63
C LEU A 23 19.01 25.29 16.60
N VAL A 24 19.42 26.47 17.03
CA VAL A 24 18.63 27.37 17.89
C VAL A 24 17.40 27.86 17.12
N PRO A 25 16.19 27.91 17.72
CA PRO A 25 15.00 28.34 16.99
C PRO A 25 15.05 29.85 16.72
N GLN A 26 14.99 30.23 15.44
CA GLN A 26 14.66 31.61 15.04
C GLN A 26 13.14 31.77 14.89
N ARG A 27 12.69 32.93 15.34
CA ARG A 27 11.28 33.34 15.49
C ARG A 27 10.60 33.50 14.13
N ALA A 28 9.61 32.67 13.82
CA ALA A 28 8.81 32.78 12.61
C ALA A 28 7.64 33.78 12.76
N SER A 29 7.34 34.45 11.65
CA SER A 29 6.34 35.50 11.45
C SER A 29 4.90 34.98 11.49
N ASN A 30 4.00 35.80 12.04
CA ASN A 30 2.60 35.43 12.31
C ASN A 30 1.74 35.38 11.03
N ARG A 31 1.12 34.22 10.73
CA ARG A 31 -0.09 34.15 9.91
C ARG A 31 -1.31 33.97 10.82
N SER A 32 -2.35 34.77 10.57
CA SER A 32 -3.59 34.81 11.36
C SER A 32 -4.38 33.51 11.22
N ILE A 33 -4.44 32.72 12.30
CA ILE A 33 -5.30 31.54 12.44
C ILE A 33 -6.53 31.97 13.23
N ARG A 34 -7.72 31.68 12.70
CA ARG A 34 -9.00 31.98 13.34
C ARG A 34 -9.12 31.14 14.62
N VAL A 35 -8.94 31.78 15.77
CA VAL A 35 -8.97 31.11 17.09
C VAL A 35 -10.42 30.75 17.45
N HIS A 36 -10.74 29.45 17.43
CA HIS A 36 -11.94 28.96 18.09
C HIS A 36 -11.80 29.18 19.60
N LYS A 37 -12.85 29.73 20.23
CA LYS A 37 -12.85 30.05 21.68
C LYS A 37 -12.46 28.81 22.49
N PRO A 38 -11.47 28.89 23.38
CA PRO A 38 -11.10 27.75 24.21
C PRO A 38 -12.21 27.46 25.22
N VAL A 39 -12.66 26.20 25.27
CA VAL A 39 -13.49 25.70 26.36
C VAL A 39 -12.59 25.63 27.60
N GLN A 40 -12.87 26.48 28.59
CA GLN A 40 -12.18 26.45 29.87
C GLN A 40 -12.81 25.39 30.77
N CYS A 41 -12.11 24.27 30.92
CA CYS A 41 -12.43 23.28 31.95
C CYS A 41 -11.77 23.70 33.27
N PHE A 42 -12.57 23.94 34.30
CA PHE A 42 -12.06 24.19 35.65
C PHE A 42 -11.96 22.86 36.40
N SER A 43 -10.75 22.50 36.83
CA SER A 43 -10.51 21.37 37.74
C SER A 43 -10.64 21.87 39.18
N THR A 44 -11.61 21.34 39.94
CA THR A 44 -11.64 21.54 41.38
C THR A 44 -10.43 20.84 42.00
N LYS A 45 -9.61 21.57 42.76
CA LYS A 45 -8.54 20.97 43.57
C LYS A 45 -9.20 20.20 44.72
N LEU A 46 -9.27 18.88 44.60
CA LEU A 46 -9.45 18.02 45.75
C LEU A 46 -8.06 17.85 46.36
N GLU A 47 -7.82 18.45 47.53
CA GLU A 47 -6.60 18.22 48.31
C GLU A 47 -6.57 16.75 48.75
N SER A 48 -5.96 15.93 47.92
CA SER A 48 -5.47 14.60 48.24
C SER A 48 -3.98 14.67 48.01
N ASP A 49 -3.23 14.70 49.11
CA ASP A 49 -1.77 14.87 49.17
C ASP A 49 -1.02 13.59 48.76
N LYS A 50 -1.42 13.02 47.62
CA LYS A 50 -0.76 11.91 46.94
C LYS A 50 -0.42 12.38 45.54
N THR A 51 0.82 12.79 45.33
CA THR A 51 1.38 12.99 43.99
C THR A 51 1.32 11.66 43.25
N VAL A 52 0.28 11.46 42.44
CA VAL A 52 0.21 10.28 41.56
C VAL A 52 1.27 10.47 40.49
N VAL A 53 2.46 9.91 40.72
CA VAL A 53 3.55 9.89 39.74
C VAL A 53 3.12 8.99 38.58
N ARG A 54 2.78 9.60 37.44
CA ARG A 54 2.48 8.85 36.22
C ARG A 54 3.77 8.22 35.69
N ARG A 55 3.74 6.90 35.45
CA ARG A 55 4.86 6.19 34.81
C ARG A 55 4.97 6.59 33.33
N SER A 56 6.19 6.84 32.86
CA SER A 56 6.48 6.96 31.42
C SER A 56 6.59 5.56 30.81
N GLY A 57 6.05 5.38 29.60
CA GLY A 57 6.16 4.12 28.84
C GLY A 57 7.49 3.94 28.12
N ASN A 58 8.34 4.97 28.06
CA ASN A 58 9.63 4.97 27.35
C ASN A 58 9.52 4.43 25.91
N TYR A 59 8.47 4.85 25.19
CA TYR A 59 8.30 4.51 23.79
C TYR A 59 9.44 5.08 22.94
N GLN A 60 9.85 4.31 21.95
CA GLN A 60 10.83 4.78 20.97
C GLN A 60 10.20 5.85 20.08
N LEU A 61 11.07 6.73 19.57
CA LEU A 61 10.67 7.75 18.62
C LEU A 61 10.22 7.12 17.29
N THR A 62 9.50 7.91 16.49
CA THR A 62 9.07 7.50 15.17
C THR A 62 10.28 7.23 14.27
N ILE A 63 10.21 6.17 13.47
CA ILE A 63 11.25 5.82 12.50
C ILE A 63 11.34 6.89 11.40
N TRP A 64 10.21 7.53 11.10
CA TRP A 64 10.09 8.54 10.06
C TRP A 64 10.03 9.94 10.67
N ASP A 65 10.84 10.83 10.11
CA ASP A 65 10.84 12.26 10.42
C ASP A 65 9.83 13.01 9.54
N ASP A 66 9.34 14.15 10.02
CA ASP A 66 8.32 14.94 9.31
C ASP A 66 8.87 15.50 7.98
N ASP A 67 10.10 16.01 7.98
CA ASP A 67 10.79 16.48 6.77
C ASP A 67 10.93 15.34 5.74
N TYR A 68 11.22 14.12 6.20
CA TYR A 68 11.29 12.94 5.32
C TYR A 68 9.93 12.63 4.71
N LEU A 69 8.86 12.59 5.52
CA LEU A 69 7.51 12.34 5.03
C LEU A 69 7.05 13.39 4.01
N GLN A 70 7.36 14.67 4.23
CA GLN A 70 7.03 15.75 3.31
C GLN A 70 7.85 15.70 2.01
N SER A 71 9.04 15.13 2.05
CA SER A 71 9.90 14.95 0.86
C SER A 71 9.46 13.80 -0.06
N LEU A 72 8.56 12.92 0.40
CA LEU A 72 8.10 11.78 -0.38
C LEU A 72 7.38 12.25 -1.65
N SER A 73 7.94 11.87 -2.79
CA SER A 73 7.34 12.10 -4.11
C SER A 73 7.35 10.79 -4.90
N SER A 74 6.37 10.63 -5.79
CA SER A 74 6.24 9.45 -6.64
C SER A 74 6.52 9.82 -8.08
N VAL A 75 7.46 9.12 -8.71
CA VAL A 75 7.77 9.21 -10.15
C VAL A 75 6.66 8.58 -11.00
N TYR A 76 5.79 7.77 -10.40
CA TYR A 76 4.78 6.97 -11.10
C TYR A 76 3.43 7.67 -11.29
N THR A 77 3.36 8.98 -11.03
CA THR A 77 2.13 9.77 -11.19
C THR A 77 1.93 10.29 -12.62
N GLU A 78 2.93 10.11 -13.49
CA GLU A 78 2.86 10.57 -14.87
C GLU A 78 1.82 9.79 -15.70
N GLU A 79 1.23 10.47 -16.68
CA GLU A 79 0.19 9.93 -17.56
C GLU A 79 0.67 8.69 -18.36
N VAL A 80 1.97 8.57 -18.58
CA VAL A 80 2.57 7.40 -19.27
C VAL A 80 2.36 6.13 -18.45
N TYR A 81 2.54 6.18 -17.12
CA TYR A 81 2.36 5.03 -16.25
C TYR A 81 0.90 4.66 -16.09
N THR A 82 0.01 5.65 -16.00
CA THR A 82 -1.44 5.39 -15.90
C THR A 82 -1.97 4.74 -17.18
N LYS A 83 -1.60 5.26 -18.37
CA LYS A 83 -1.97 4.66 -19.66
C LYS A 83 -1.47 3.22 -19.79
N ARG A 84 -0.23 2.95 -19.39
CA ARG A 84 0.34 1.60 -19.42
C ARG A 84 -0.39 0.67 -18.44
N ALA A 85 -0.75 1.16 -17.26
CA ALA A 85 -1.51 0.39 -16.28
C ALA A 85 -2.90 0.02 -16.81
N GLU A 86 -3.62 0.96 -17.43
CA GLU A 86 -4.94 0.67 -18.03
C GLU A 86 -4.84 -0.35 -19.17
N LEU A 87 -3.83 -0.24 -20.05
CA LEU A 87 -3.61 -1.24 -21.11
C LEU A 87 -3.37 -2.64 -20.52
N LEU A 88 -2.56 -2.74 -19.46
CA LEU A 88 -2.30 -4.01 -18.80
C LEU A 88 -3.54 -4.54 -18.08
N LYS A 89 -4.38 -3.68 -17.50
CA LYS A 89 -5.65 -4.09 -16.90
C LYS A 89 -6.57 -4.75 -17.93
N GLU A 90 -6.75 -4.14 -19.09
CA GLU A 90 -7.57 -4.74 -20.16
C GLU A 90 -7.00 -6.09 -20.61
N LYS A 91 -5.68 -6.21 -20.77
CA LYS A 91 -5.05 -7.48 -21.12
C LYS A 91 -5.31 -8.57 -20.07
N VAL A 92 -5.24 -8.23 -18.77
CA VAL A 92 -5.54 -9.18 -17.69
C VAL A 92 -7.02 -9.54 -17.68
N ARG A 93 -7.92 -8.58 -17.95
CA ARG A 93 -9.36 -8.84 -18.09
C ARG A 93 -9.64 -9.88 -19.17
N ASP A 94 -9.00 -9.73 -20.33
CA ASP A 94 -9.09 -10.70 -21.42
C ASP A 94 -8.51 -12.07 -21.03
N MET A 95 -7.39 -12.10 -20.31
CA MET A 95 -6.83 -13.36 -19.81
C MET A 95 -7.79 -14.08 -18.86
N ILE A 96 -8.45 -13.37 -17.94
CA ILE A 96 -9.44 -13.97 -17.05
C ILE A 96 -10.60 -14.56 -17.85
N GLY A 97 -11.05 -13.91 -18.93
CA GLY A 97 -12.17 -14.37 -19.76
C GLY A 97 -11.84 -15.50 -20.74
N ASN A 98 -10.59 -15.57 -21.24
CA ASN A 98 -10.21 -16.43 -22.36
C ASN A 98 -9.52 -17.75 -21.96
N VAL A 99 -9.17 -17.94 -20.68
CA VAL A 99 -8.57 -19.20 -20.21
C VAL A 99 -9.62 -20.31 -20.26
N SER A 100 -9.30 -21.39 -20.99
CA SER A 100 -10.22 -22.51 -21.22
C SER A 100 -10.23 -23.53 -20.09
N GLU A 101 -9.11 -23.71 -19.40
CA GLU A 101 -8.99 -24.68 -18.30
C GLU A 101 -9.40 -24.02 -16.97
N PRO A 102 -10.40 -24.58 -16.25
CA PRO A 102 -10.86 -24.02 -14.98
C PRO A 102 -9.75 -23.90 -13.92
N LEU A 103 -8.79 -24.83 -13.91
CA LEU A 103 -7.66 -24.84 -12.97
C LEU A 103 -6.73 -23.63 -13.19
N ASP A 104 -6.29 -23.43 -14.43
CA ASP A 104 -5.44 -22.28 -14.82
C ASP A 104 -6.14 -20.95 -14.52
N GLN A 105 -7.47 -20.91 -14.67
CA GLN A 105 -8.27 -19.73 -14.39
C GLN A 105 -8.28 -19.41 -12.89
N LEU A 106 -8.38 -20.43 -12.04
CA LEU A 106 -8.30 -20.27 -10.58
C LEU A 106 -6.89 -19.89 -10.12
N GLU A 107 -5.84 -20.45 -10.73
CA GLU A 107 -4.45 -20.08 -10.43
C GLU A 107 -4.16 -18.62 -10.78
N LEU A 108 -4.70 -18.14 -11.91
CA LEU A 108 -4.61 -16.72 -12.27
C LEU A 108 -5.29 -15.83 -11.21
N ILE A 109 -6.47 -16.23 -10.72
CA ILE A 109 -7.19 -15.50 -9.67
C ILE A 109 -6.41 -15.49 -8.36
N ASP A 110 -5.87 -16.62 -7.92
CA ASP A 110 -5.00 -16.70 -6.72
C ASP A 110 -3.81 -15.75 -6.85
N THR A 111 -3.16 -15.76 -8.02
CA THR A 111 -2.02 -14.89 -8.30
C THR A 111 -2.42 -13.40 -8.20
N LEU A 112 -3.57 -13.00 -8.75
CA LEU A 112 -4.06 -11.62 -8.65
C LEU A 112 -4.39 -11.21 -7.22
N GLN A 113 -4.93 -12.12 -6.41
CA GLN A 113 -5.21 -11.88 -5.00
C GLN A 113 -3.92 -11.69 -4.20
N ARG A 114 -2.93 -12.58 -4.40
CA ARG A 114 -1.62 -12.50 -3.72
C ARG A 114 -0.79 -11.28 -4.12
N LEU A 115 -0.99 -10.78 -5.34
CA LEU A 115 -0.42 -9.51 -5.81
C LEU A 115 -1.17 -8.27 -5.31
N GLY A 116 -2.32 -8.42 -4.65
CA GLY A 116 -3.15 -7.30 -4.21
C GLY A 116 -3.84 -6.56 -5.36
N LEU A 117 -4.00 -7.21 -6.51
CA LEU A 117 -4.60 -6.62 -7.73
C LEU A 117 -6.06 -7.04 -7.94
N ALA A 118 -6.57 -7.98 -7.15
CA ALA A 118 -7.92 -8.54 -7.31
C ALA A 118 -9.05 -7.49 -7.28
N TYR A 119 -8.88 -6.38 -6.56
CA TYR A 119 -9.87 -5.29 -6.48
C TYR A 119 -10.16 -4.61 -7.82
N HIS A 120 -9.28 -4.74 -8.82
CA HIS A 120 -9.52 -4.22 -10.16
C HIS A 120 -10.42 -5.13 -11.02
N PHE A 121 -10.66 -6.36 -10.60
CA PHE A 121 -11.31 -7.41 -11.40
C PHE A 121 -12.43 -8.13 -10.65
N GLU A 122 -13.04 -7.49 -9.65
CA GLU A 122 -14.04 -8.13 -8.76
C GLU A 122 -15.20 -8.77 -9.53
N THR A 123 -15.69 -8.09 -10.57
CA THR A 123 -16.76 -8.54 -11.45
C THR A 123 -16.38 -9.81 -12.21
N GLU A 124 -15.20 -9.82 -12.79
CA GLU A 124 -14.65 -10.89 -13.61
C GLU A 124 -14.37 -12.11 -12.77
N ILE A 125 -13.70 -11.92 -11.62
CA ILE A 125 -13.42 -12.96 -10.65
C ILE A 125 -14.73 -13.60 -10.19
N LYS A 126 -15.73 -12.81 -9.80
CA LYS A 126 -17.03 -13.34 -9.35
C LYS A 126 -17.73 -14.15 -10.44
N LYS A 127 -17.73 -13.65 -11.69
CA LYS A 127 -18.32 -14.35 -12.83
C LYS A 127 -17.62 -15.67 -13.11
N THR A 128 -16.28 -15.67 -13.08
CA THR A 128 -15.47 -16.87 -13.26
C THR A 128 -15.77 -17.90 -12.18
N LEU A 129 -15.73 -17.52 -10.91
CA LEU A 129 -16.01 -18.44 -9.80
C LEU A 129 -17.42 -19.03 -9.90
N GLN A 130 -18.41 -18.22 -10.27
CA GLN A 130 -19.77 -18.71 -10.50
C GLN A 130 -19.83 -19.71 -11.67
N ASN A 131 -19.09 -19.47 -12.74
CA ASN A 131 -19.02 -20.39 -13.88
C ASN A 131 -18.37 -21.72 -13.50
N VAL A 132 -17.27 -21.66 -12.75
CA VAL A 132 -16.56 -22.85 -12.22
C VAL A 132 -17.47 -23.66 -11.27
N TYR A 133 -18.24 -22.98 -10.42
CA TYR A 133 -19.18 -23.62 -9.50
C TYR A 133 -20.36 -24.29 -10.21
N ASN A 134 -20.90 -23.65 -11.25
CA ASN A 134 -22.04 -24.16 -12.01
C ASN A 134 -21.65 -25.20 -13.08
N SER A 135 -20.36 -25.36 -13.37
CA SER A 135 -19.87 -26.37 -14.30
C SER A 135 -20.19 -27.77 -13.75
N SER A 136 -20.87 -28.58 -14.55
CA SER A 136 -21.20 -29.97 -14.22
C SER A 136 -20.02 -30.93 -14.46
N ASP A 137 -18.91 -30.44 -15.00
CA ASP A 137 -17.70 -31.22 -15.25
C ASP A 137 -16.67 -30.99 -14.14
N ASP A 138 -16.70 -31.87 -13.14
CA ASP A 138 -15.77 -31.89 -12.00
C ASP A 138 -14.51 -32.74 -12.27
N ARG A 139 -14.29 -33.23 -13.51
CA ARG A 139 -13.13 -34.08 -13.82
C ARG A 139 -11.81 -33.41 -13.47
N TRP A 140 -11.69 -32.10 -13.71
CA TRP A 140 -10.50 -31.31 -13.38
C TRP A 140 -10.23 -31.21 -11.86
N LYS A 141 -11.25 -31.38 -11.00
CA LYS A 141 -11.09 -31.42 -9.55
C LYS A 141 -10.61 -32.78 -9.05
N ASN A 142 -11.00 -33.85 -9.74
CA ASN A 142 -10.78 -35.23 -9.29
C ASN A 142 -9.41 -35.80 -9.72
N GLU A 143 -8.75 -35.16 -10.68
CA GLU A 143 -7.45 -35.60 -11.23
C GLU A 143 -6.23 -34.99 -10.52
N ASN A 144 -6.40 -33.96 -9.66
CA ASN A 144 -5.29 -33.27 -9.02
C ASN A 144 -5.61 -32.80 -7.58
N LEU A 145 -4.84 -33.27 -6.59
CA LEU A 145 -4.95 -32.86 -5.18
C LEU A 145 -4.86 -31.33 -5.00
N HIS A 146 -4.03 -30.67 -5.82
CA HIS A 146 -3.88 -29.21 -5.78
C HIS A 146 -5.16 -28.47 -6.18
N ALA A 147 -5.91 -29.00 -7.17
CA ALA A 147 -7.15 -28.39 -7.64
C ALA A 147 -8.26 -28.42 -6.59
N THR A 148 -8.32 -29.48 -5.76
CA THR A 148 -9.29 -29.56 -4.65
C THR A 148 -9.00 -28.51 -3.58
N THR A 149 -7.72 -28.28 -3.25
CA THR A 149 -7.33 -27.28 -2.24
C THR A 149 -7.58 -25.85 -2.70
N THR A 150 -7.35 -25.53 -3.98
CA THR A 150 -7.58 -24.18 -4.52
C THR A 150 -9.05 -23.88 -4.84
N SER A 151 -9.92 -24.90 -4.85
CA SER A 151 -11.36 -24.76 -5.12
C SER A 151 -12.21 -24.49 -3.87
N LEU A 152 -11.71 -24.75 -2.66
CA LEU A 152 -12.40 -24.56 -1.38
C LEU A 152 -12.27 -23.12 -0.88
#